data_AF-A0A1G2ZIP0-F1
#
_entry.id   AF-A0A1G2ZIP0-F1
#
_cell.length_a   1.000
_cell.length_b   1.000
_cell.length_c   1.000
_cell.angle_alpha   90.00
_cell.angle_beta   90.00
_cell.angle_gamma   90.00
#
_symmetry.space_group_name_H-M   'P 1'
#
loop_
_entity.id
_entity.type
_entity.pdbx_description
1 polymer ?
#
loop_
_entity_poly.entity_id
_entity_poly.type
_entity_poly.pdbx_seq_one_letter_code
_entity_poly.pdbx_strand_id
1 'polypeptide(L)'
;MLLIRKNAYARAGLMGNPSDGYHGKTLALVVRNFQAQVTLYEWDQVEVIFSQDDQSRFESVDELVRDVRLHGYYGGVRLVKATIRKFVDYCRRHGLPLHGQNFSVRYQSDVPRQVGLAGSSAIIVATLRCLMEFYGIEIPRQVQPSLVLSVETEELGIAAGLQDRVVQTYEGLVYMDFARERMQEHCGYPCGVYEPLDPALLPPLYIAYSTETSNSVAAIANQRELHLARAREASQPTEIVHANLRARYEQGEPEVVRAMVQFAELTVQAREALLAGDVQRLGELIDANFDLRRSICPLPRRQVTMVECARAAGATAKF
;
A
#
# COMPACT_ATOMS: atom_id res chain seq x y z
N MET A 1 -31.17 5.33 -13.36
CA MET A 1 -29.84 4.74 -13.57
C MET A 1 -28.87 5.39 -12.60
N LEU A 2 -28.56 4.67 -11.52
CA LEU A 2 -27.59 5.09 -10.52
C LEU A 2 -26.17 4.93 -11.09
N LEU A 3 -25.33 5.97 -10.98
CA LEU A 3 -23.93 5.97 -11.38
C LEU A 3 -23.09 6.51 -10.23
N ILE A 4 -22.27 5.65 -9.64
CA ILE A 4 -21.41 5.94 -8.49
C ILE A 4 -19.97 5.94 -8.96
N ARG A 5 -19.22 6.99 -8.59
CA ARG A 5 -17.77 7.06 -8.80
C ARG A 5 -17.10 7.35 -7.48
N LYS A 6 -16.17 6.49 -7.08
CA LYS A 6 -15.36 6.68 -5.87
C LYS A 6 -13.89 6.56 -6.21
N ASN A 7 -13.11 7.42 -5.58
CA ASN A 7 -11.66 7.43 -5.67
C ASN A 7 -11.07 6.94 -4.35
N ALA A 8 -9.86 6.40 -4.42
CA ALA A 8 -8.94 6.30 -3.29
C ALA A 8 -7.55 6.69 -3.77
N TYR A 9 -6.86 7.52 -3.00
CA TYR A 9 -5.60 8.10 -3.42
C TYR A 9 -4.41 7.15 -3.17
N ALA A 10 -3.32 7.35 -3.91
CA ALA A 10 -2.03 6.78 -3.56
C ALA A 10 -1.58 7.27 -2.16
N ARG A 11 -0.56 6.63 -1.60
CA ARG A 11 -0.01 7.05 -0.30
C ARG A 11 1.52 6.94 -0.23
N ALA A 12 2.12 7.82 0.56
CA ALA A 12 3.53 7.78 0.91
C ALA A 12 3.69 7.46 2.41
N GLY A 13 4.53 6.48 2.73
CA GLY A 13 4.83 6.10 4.11
C GLY A 13 5.97 6.95 4.67
N LEU A 14 5.63 8.00 5.43
CA LEU A 14 6.59 8.97 5.94
C LEU A 14 7.48 8.40 7.05
N MET A 15 6.95 7.65 8.02
CA MET A 15 7.75 7.05 9.11
C MET A 15 7.26 5.65 9.47
N GLY A 16 8.17 4.85 10.05
CA GLY A 16 7.83 3.60 10.73
C GLY A 16 7.75 2.37 9.85
N ASN A 17 7.77 2.50 8.52
CA ASN A 17 7.81 1.33 7.63
C ASN A 17 9.12 0.53 7.82
N PRO A 18 9.06 -0.81 7.95
CA PRO A 18 7.91 -1.70 7.71
C PRO A 18 7.16 -2.17 8.97
N SER A 19 7.18 -1.43 10.09
CA SER A 19 6.71 -1.89 11.41
C SER A 19 5.19 -2.06 11.59
N ASP A 20 4.36 -1.65 10.63
CA ASP A 20 2.89 -1.75 10.72
C ASP A 20 2.38 -3.19 10.79
N GLY A 21 3.10 -4.14 10.19
CA GLY A 21 2.84 -5.58 10.36
C GLY A 21 3.38 -6.18 11.66
N TYR A 22 4.11 -5.42 12.48
CA TYR A 22 4.96 -5.91 13.57
C TYR A 22 4.66 -5.22 14.92
N HIS A 23 3.43 -4.76 15.10
CA HIS A 23 2.98 -4.03 16.30
C HIS A 23 3.70 -2.70 16.51
N GLY A 24 4.19 -2.10 15.43
CA GLY A 24 4.85 -0.81 15.46
C GLY A 24 3.89 0.37 15.31
N LYS A 25 4.47 1.50 14.90
CA LYS A 25 3.77 2.76 14.66
C LYS A 25 4.20 3.27 13.31
N THR A 26 3.29 3.93 12.60
CA THR A 26 3.62 4.57 11.33
C THR A 26 3.04 5.96 11.22
N LEU A 27 3.61 6.73 10.31
CA LEU A 27 3.10 8.02 9.89
C LEU A 27 3.05 8.00 8.37
N ALA A 28 1.91 8.28 7.77
CA ALA A 28 1.77 8.28 6.33
C ALA A 28 0.83 9.39 5.87
N LEU A 29 0.95 9.74 4.59
CA LEU A 29 0.08 10.71 3.95
C LEU A 29 -0.46 10.20 2.62
N VAL A 30 -1.63 10.69 2.23
CA VAL A 30 -2.14 10.49 0.87
C VAL A 30 -1.42 11.38 -0.14
N VAL A 31 -1.33 10.88 -1.37
CA VAL A 31 -0.71 11.54 -2.52
C VAL A 31 -1.81 11.75 -3.56
N ARG A 32 -2.40 12.95 -3.58
CA ARG A 32 -3.58 13.24 -4.40
C ARG A 32 -3.30 13.27 -5.90
N ASN A 33 -2.04 13.32 -6.30
CA ASN A 33 -1.60 13.28 -7.69
C ASN A 33 -1.93 11.96 -8.39
N PHE A 34 -2.14 10.89 -7.63
CA PHE A 34 -2.47 9.56 -8.15
C PHE A 34 -3.63 8.94 -7.37
N GLN A 35 -4.47 8.17 -8.05
CA GLN A 35 -5.66 7.54 -7.50
C GLN A 35 -6.04 6.26 -8.25
N ALA A 36 -6.69 5.36 -7.51
CA ALA A 36 -7.58 4.37 -8.10
C ALA A 36 -9.01 4.91 -8.09
N GLN A 37 -9.70 4.81 -9.22
CA GLN A 37 -11.12 5.13 -9.35
C GLN A 37 -11.90 3.86 -9.64
N VAL A 38 -13.03 3.69 -8.96
CA VAL A 38 -14.01 2.66 -9.26
C VAL A 38 -15.30 3.33 -9.68
N THR A 39 -15.85 2.88 -10.81
CA THR A 39 -17.17 3.28 -11.30
C THR A 39 -18.10 2.08 -11.18
N LEU A 40 -19.22 2.27 -10.50
CA LEU A 40 -20.29 1.28 -10.34
C LEU A 40 -21.59 1.90 -10.84
N TYR A 41 -22.34 1.18 -11.67
CA TYR A 41 -23.66 1.62 -12.12
C TYR A 41 -24.64 0.47 -12.16
N GLU A 42 -25.92 0.80 -12.00
CA GLU A 42 -27.02 -0.16 -12.07
C GLU A 42 -27.01 -0.89 -13.42
N TRP A 43 -27.17 -2.21 -13.38
CA TRP A 43 -27.10 -3.08 -14.55
C TRP A 43 -28.04 -4.28 -14.38
N ASP A 44 -28.32 -5.01 -15.45
CA ASP A 44 -29.22 -6.17 -15.41
C ASP A 44 -28.61 -7.38 -14.69
N GLN A 45 -27.28 -7.51 -14.74
CA GLN A 45 -26.50 -8.58 -14.11
C GLN A 45 -25.36 -8.01 -13.27
N VAL A 46 -24.85 -8.81 -12.31
CA VAL A 46 -23.60 -8.46 -11.62
C VAL A 46 -22.44 -8.68 -12.58
N GLU A 47 -21.87 -7.59 -13.08
CA GLU A 47 -20.79 -7.60 -14.08
C GLU A 47 -19.53 -6.95 -13.49
N VAL A 48 -18.38 -7.60 -13.67
CA VAL A 48 -17.06 -7.01 -13.36
C VAL A 48 -16.32 -6.81 -14.68
N ILE A 49 -16.20 -5.56 -15.11
CA ILE A 49 -15.58 -5.22 -16.39
C ILE A 49 -14.06 -5.20 -16.23
N PHE A 50 -13.38 -5.95 -17.09
CA PHE A 50 -11.92 -5.96 -17.20
C PHE A 50 -11.37 -4.59 -17.62
N SER A 51 -10.30 -4.16 -16.98
CA SER A 51 -9.51 -2.99 -17.40
C SER A 51 -8.48 -3.40 -18.46
N GLN A 52 -7.73 -2.43 -18.99
CA GLN A 52 -6.61 -2.72 -19.89
C GLN A 52 -5.54 -3.59 -19.21
N ASP A 53 -5.38 -3.46 -17.90
CA ASP A 53 -4.39 -4.22 -17.13
C ASP A 53 -4.83 -5.66 -16.82
N ASP A 54 -6.06 -6.03 -17.19
CA ASP A 54 -6.58 -7.40 -17.03
C ASP A 54 -6.65 -8.14 -18.37
N GLN A 55 -5.99 -7.63 -19.41
CA GLN A 55 -5.96 -8.27 -20.72
C GLN A 55 -5.34 -9.67 -20.65
N SER A 56 -5.93 -10.58 -21.40
CA SER A 56 -5.45 -11.97 -21.56
C SER A 56 -5.29 -12.32 -23.05
N ARG A 57 -5.17 -11.30 -23.90
CA ARG A 57 -4.96 -11.43 -25.34
C ARG A 57 -3.85 -10.48 -25.72
N PHE A 58 -2.87 -11.01 -26.43
CA PHE A 58 -1.67 -10.31 -26.86
C PHE A 58 -1.41 -10.69 -28.31
N GLU A 59 -0.88 -9.76 -29.11
CA GLU A 59 -0.51 -9.97 -30.50
C GLU A 59 0.64 -10.98 -30.64
N SER A 60 1.47 -11.13 -29.60
CA SER A 60 2.58 -12.09 -29.58
C SER A 60 2.99 -12.51 -28.15
N VAL A 61 3.79 -13.57 -28.04
CA VAL A 61 4.41 -13.98 -26.77
C VAL A 61 5.36 -12.91 -26.24
N ASP A 62 6.06 -12.18 -27.10
CA ASP A 62 6.95 -11.09 -26.69
C ASP A 62 6.20 -9.92 -26.08
N GLU A 63 5.01 -9.62 -26.59
CA GLU A 63 4.13 -8.62 -26.00
C GLU A 63 3.64 -9.06 -24.62
N LEU A 64 3.16 -10.31 -24.47
CA LEU A 64 2.78 -10.86 -23.17
C LEU A 64 3.95 -10.78 -22.16
N VAL A 65 5.16 -11.17 -22.58
CA VAL A 65 6.34 -11.11 -21.69
C VAL A 65 6.65 -9.66 -21.31
N ARG A 66 6.49 -8.71 -22.22
CA ARG A 66 6.67 -7.28 -21.93
C ARG A 66 5.59 -6.78 -20.97
N ASP A 67 4.34 -7.10 -21.23
CA ASP A 67 3.19 -6.74 -20.40
C ASP A 67 3.37 -7.25 -18.97
N VAL A 68 3.65 -8.54 -18.80
CA VAL A 68 3.90 -9.17 -17.49
C VAL A 68 5.09 -8.53 -16.77
N ARG A 69 6.13 -8.11 -17.50
CA ARG A 69 7.26 -7.38 -16.89
C ARG A 69 6.87 -5.99 -16.40
N LEU A 70 5.93 -5.32 -17.06
CA LEU A 70 5.49 -3.97 -16.73
C LEU A 70 4.38 -3.96 -15.67
N HIS A 71 3.39 -4.84 -15.83
CA HIS A 71 2.14 -4.82 -15.08
C HIS A 71 2.03 -5.96 -14.07
N GLY A 72 2.92 -6.96 -14.15
CA GLY A 72 2.86 -8.18 -13.36
C GLY A 72 1.91 -9.21 -13.98
N TYR A 73 1.70 -10.31 -13.26
CA TYR A 73 0.84 -11.41 -13.73
C TYR A 73 -0.64 -11.21 -13.41
N TYR A 74 -0.95 -10.28 -12.50
CA TYR A 74 -2.29 -10.11 -11.94
C TYR A 74 -2.81 -8.70 -12.16
N GLY A 75 -4.00 -8.61 -12.75
CA GLY A 75 -4.80 -7.40 -12.80
C GLY A 75 -5.59 -7.15 -11.51
N GLY A 76 -6.28 -6.02 -11.46
CA GLY A 76 -7.06 -5.55 -10.31
C GLY A 76 -8.44 -6.19 -10.20
N VAL A 77 -8.92 -6.92 -11.21
CA VAL A 77 -10.25 -7.56 -11.15
C VAL A 77 -10.38 -8.54 -9.98
N ARG A 78 -9.31 -9.24 -9.60
CA ARG A 78 -9.33 -10.12 -8.42
C ARG A 78 -9.60 -9.34 -7.13
N LEU A 79 -9.04 -8.12 -7.01
CA LEU A 79 -9.22 -7.24 -5.86
C LEU A 79 -10.68 -6.79 -5.77
N VAL A 80 -11.27 -6.41 -6.90
CA VAL A 80 -12.69 -6.03 -6.98
C VAL A 80 -13.60 -7.19 -6.54
N LYS A 81 -13.40 -8.39 -7.10
CA LYS A 81 -14.18 -9.59 -6.74
C LYS A 81 -14.06 -9.95 -5.26
N ALA A 82 -12.83 -9.97 -4.74
CA ALA A 82 -12.53 -10.24 -3.35
C ALA A 82 -13.19 -9.20 -2.42
N THR A 83 -13.17 -7.92 -2.80
CA THR A 83 -13.83 -6.84 -2.05
C THR A 83 -15.33 -7.05 -1.98
N ILE A 84 -15.99 -7.36 -3.11
CA ILE A 84 -17.42 -7.64 -3.16
C ILE A 84 -17.77 -8.80 -2.23
N ARG A 85 -17.02 -9.91 -2.29
CA ARG A 85 -17.24 -11.06 -1.40
C ARG A 85 -17.11 -10.67 0.07
N LYS A 86 -16.02 -10.00 0.47
CA LYS A 86 -15.80 -9.61 1.87
C LYS A 86 -16.81 -8.59 2.37
N PHE A 87 -17.28 -7.69 1.51
CA PHE A 87 -18.39 -6.78 1.82
C PHE A 87 -19.70 -7.55 2.06
N VAL A 88 -20.06 -8.51 1.21
CA VAL A 88 -21.25 -9.36 1.40
C VAL A 88 -21.13 -10.17 2.69
N ASP A 89 -19.96 -10.74 2.98
CA ASP A 89 -19.71 -11.49 4.21
C ASP A 89 -19.78 -10.59 5.46
N TYR A 90 -19.33 -9.34 5.37
CA TYR A 90 -19.50 -8.35 6.43
C TYR A 90 -20.98 -8.07 6.68
N CYS A 91 -21.75 -7.80 5.61
CA CYS A 91 -23.17 -7.48 5.71
C CYS A 91 -23.98 -8.63 6.30
N ARG A 92 -23.74 -9.86 5.82
CA ARG A 92 -24.40 -11.07 6.35
C ARG A 92 -24.11 -11.30 7.83
N ARG A 93 -22.84 -11.15 8.25
CA ARG A 93 -22.44 -11.29 9.66
C ARG A 93 -23.10 -10.28 10.59
N HIS A 94 -23.40 -9.09 10.08
CA HIS A 94 -24.01 -7.99 10.84
C HIS A 94 -25.51 -7.82 10.60
N GLY A 95 -26.16 -8.74 9.86
CA GLY A 95 -27.59 -8.66 9.56
C GLY A 95 -27.98 -7.45 8.71
N LEU A 96 -27.06 -6.89 7.92
CA LEU A 96 -27.31 -5.74 7.06
C LEU A 96 -27.94 -6.21 5.73
N PRO A 97 -29.16 -5.76 5.40
CA PRO A 97 -29.86 -6.22 4.21
C PRO A 97 -29.22 -5.66 2.93
N LEU A 98 -29.03 -6.53 1.94
CA LEU A 98 -28.61 -6.15 0.59
C LEU A 98 -29.84 -6.24 -0.33
N HIS A 99 -30.17 -5.15 -1.02
CA HIS A 99 -31.24 -5.17 -2.01
C HIS A 99 -30.86 -5.98 -3.25
N GLY A 100 -31.85 -6.41 -4.03
CA GLY A 100 -31.66 -7.25 -5.22
C GLY A 100 -31.22 -6.53 -6.51
N GLN A 101 -30.96 -5.22 -6.48
CA GLN A 101 -30.45 -4.50 -7.66
C GLN A 101 -29.05 -5.01 -8.03
N ASN A 102 -28.84 -5.23 -9.32
CA ASN A 102 -27.57 -5.65 -9.89
C ASN A 102 -26.76 -4.42 -10.37
N PHE A 103 -25.47 -4.64 -10.65
CA PHE A 103 -24.57 -3.58 -11.06
C PHE A 103 -23.46 -4.08 -11.96
N SER A 104 -22.96 -3.19 -12.80
CA SER A 104 -21.67 -3.35 -13.45
C SER A 104 -20.63 -2.48 -12.72
N VAL A 105 -19.43 -3.02 -12.52
CA VAL A 105 -18.33 -2.35 -11.82
C VAL A 105 -17.05 -2.43 -12.63
N ARG A 106 -16.30 -1.33 -12.64
CA ARG A 106 -14.98 -1.26 -13.27
C ARG A 106 -14.03 -0.39 -12.48
N TYR A 107 -12.74 -0.69 -12.55
CA TYR A 107 -11.69 0.12 -11.95
C TYR A 107 -10.76 0.73 -13.01
N GLN A 108 -10.14 1.85 -12.64
CA GLN A 108 -9.05 2.50 -13.36
C GLN A 108 -8.04 3.00 -12.31
N SER A 109 -6.75 3.02 -12.65
CA SER A 109 -5.71 3.51 -11.73
C SER A 109 -4.59 4.17 -12.51
N ASP A 110 -4.20 5.37 -12.08
CA ASP A 110 -2.98 6.05 -12.55
C ASP A 110 -1.82 5.92 -11.53
N VAL A 111 -2.04 5.20 -10.41
CA VAL A 111 -1.01 4.94 -9.40
C VAL A 111 0.12 4.13 -10.02
N PRO A 112 1.37 4.66 -10.02
CA PRO A 112 2.50 3.95 -10.59
C PRO A 112 2.70 2.59 -9.90
N ARG A 113 2.86 1.53 -10.71
CA ARG A 113 3.00 0.16 -10.21
C ARG A 113 4.38 -0.07 -9.61
N GLN A 114 4.45 -0.95 -8.62
CA GLN A 114 5.69 -1.45 -8.02
C GLN A 114 6.65 -0.40 -7.41
N VAL A 115 6.19 0.82 -7.17
CA VAL A 115 6.99 1.89 -6.53
C VAL A 115 6.59 2.16 -5.07
N GLY A 116 5.76 1.31 -4.48
CA GLY A 116 5.38 1.42 -3.07
C GLY A 116 4.30 2.46 -2.77
N LEU A 117 3.52 2.91 -3.77
CA LEU A 117 2.45 3.93 -3.61
C LEU A 117 1.06 3.38 -3.28
N ALA A 118 0.96 2.08 -2.97
CA ALA A 118 -0.26 1.40 -2.52
C ALA A 118 -1.45 1.43 -3.50
N GLY A 119 -1.20 1.17 -4.78
CA GLY A 119 -2.24 1.11 -5.81
C GLY A 119 -3.27 -0.02 -5.60
N SER A 120 -2.84 -1.20 -5.15
CA SER A 120 -3.74 -2.34 -4.91
C SER A 120 -4.77 -2.06 -3.82
N SER A 121 -4.33 -1.56 -2.67
CA SER A 121 -5.25 -1.21 -1.58
C SER A 121 -6.15 -0.03 -1.95
N ALA A 122 -5.69 0.89 -2.81
CA ALA A 122 -6.53 1.97 -3.34
C ALA A 122 -7.72 1.41 -4.14
N ILE A 123 -7.51 0.39 -4.99
CA ILE A 123 -8.59 -0.28 -5.73
C ILE A 123 -9.61 -0.90 -4.77
N ILE A 124 -9.15 -1.56 -3.71
CA ILE A 124 -10.02 -2.18 -2.69
C ILE A 124 -10.82 -1.11 -1.94
N VAL A 125 -10.18 -0.04 -1.47
CA VAL A 125 -10.84 1.07 -0.76
C VAL A 125 -11.88 1.76 -1.66
N ALA A 126 -11.54 2.05 -2.92
CA ALA A 126 -12.48 2.65 -3.86
C ALA A 126 -13.67 1.73 -4.16
N THR A 127 -13.43 0.41 -4.29
CA THR A 127 -14.49 -0.59 -4.48
C THR A 127 -15.41 -0.64 -3.26
N LEU A 128 -14.85 -0.68 -2.05
CA LEU A 128 -15.61 -0.67 -0.80
C LEU A 128 -16.50 0.58 -0.69
N ARG A 129 -15.95 1.75 -1.00
CA ARG A 129 -16.69 3.02 -1.02
C ARG A 129 -17.89 2.98 -2.00
N CYS A 130 -17.72 2.37 -3.18
CA CYS A 130 -18.82 2.20 -4.14
C CYS A 130 -19.91 1.27 -3.60
N LEU A 131 -19.54 0.15 -2.98
CA LEU A 131 -20.50 -0.82 -2.43
C LEU A 131 -21.29 -0.25 -1.24
N MET A 132 -20.61 0.48 -0.35
CA MET A 132 -21.26 1.19 0.75
C MET A 132 -22.31 2.18 0.25
N GLU A 133 -22.00 2.98 -0.78
CA GLU A 133 -22.99 3.90 -1.37
C GLU A 133 -24.11 3.17 -2.12
N PHE A 134 -23.76 2.16 -2.93
CA PHE A 134 -24.74 1.42 -3.74
C PHE A 134 -25.80 0.75 -2.87
N TYR A 135 -25.39 0.11 -1.78
CA TYR A 135 -26.30 -0.59 -0.86
C TYR A 135 -26.82 0.29 0.29
N GLY A 136 -26.38 1.55 0.39
CA GLY A 136 -26.75 2.43 1.51
C GLY A 136 -26.26 1.93 2.87
N ILE A 137 -25.08 1.30 2.91
CA ILE A 137 -24.50 0.68 4.11
C ILE A 137 -23.35 1.53 4.62
N GLU A 138 -23.44 1.94 5.88
CA GLU A 138 -22.36 2.63 6.58
C GLU A 138 -21.53 1.67 7.43
N ILE A 139 -20.27 1.45 7.01
CA ILE A 139 -19.27 0.73 7.80
C ILE A 139 -18.49 1.75 8.62
N PRO A 140 -18.36 1.56 9.96
CA PRO A 140 -17.61 2.48 10.80
C PRO A 140 -16.19 2.74 10.25
N ARG A 141 -15.79 4.01 10.16
CA ARG A 141 -14.51 4.41 9.56
C ARG A 141 -13.30 3.70 10.16
N GLN A 142 -13.33 3.41 11.46
CA GLN A 142 -12.26 2.69 12.15
C GLN A 142 -12.16 1.21 11.75
N VAL A 143 -13.26 0.59 11.32
CA VAL A 143 -13.33 -0.82 10.90
C VAL A 143 -12.90 -1.01 9.44
N GLN A 144 -13.16 -0.01 8.59
CA GLN A 144 -12.87 -0.07 7.15
C GLN A 144 -11.43 -0.52 6.82
N PRO A 145 -10.35 -0.01 7.47
CA PRO A 145 -8.99 -0.42 7.16
C PRO A 145 -8.74 -1.93 7.35
N SER A 146 -9.32 -2.50 8.40
CA SER A 146 -9.16 -3.92 8.74
C SER A 146 -10.02 -4.81 7.84
N LEU A 147 -11.21 -4.35 7.45
CA LEU A 147 -11.99 -5.02 6.41
C LEU A 147 -11.23 -5.02 5.06
N VAL A 148 -10.67 -3.88 4.66
CA VAL A 148 -9.87 -3.76 3.43
C VAL A 148 -8.62 -4.66 3.52
N LEU A 149 -7.93 -4.70 4.66
CA LEU A 149 -6.80 -5.61 4.85
C LEU A 149 -7.19 -7.07 4.67
N SER A 150 -8.35 -7.49 5.20
CA SER A 150 -8.84 -8.88 5.10
C SER A 150 -9.12 -9.33 3.65
N VAL A 151 -9.33 -8.39 2.72
CA VAL A 151 -9.45 -8.68 1.28
C VAL A 151 -8.12 -9.18 0.71
N GLU A 152 -7.00 -8.68 1.20
CA GLU A 152 -5.69 -9.14 0.74
C GLU A 152 -5.25 -10.36 1.54
N THR A 153 -5.28 -10.31 2.87
CA THR A 153 -4.67 -11.32 3.72
C THR A 153 -5.49 -12.60 3.85
N GLU A 154 -6.81 -12.50 4.04
CA GLU A 154 -7.67 -13.67 4.28
C GLU A 154 -8.28 -14.21 2.98
N GLU A 155 -8.66 -13.31 2.06
CA GLU A 155 -9.36 -13.68 0.83
C GLU A 155 -8.41 -14.06 -0.31
N LEU A 156 -7.31 -13.31 -0.47
CA LEU A 156 -6.38 -13.49 -1.59
C LEU A 156 -5.03 -14.09 -1.17
N GLY A 157 -4.77 -14.25 0.13
CA GLY A 157 -3.51 -14.77 0.66
C GLY A 157 -2.30 -13.86 0.40
N ILE A 158 -2.52 -12.57 0.18
CA ILE A 158 -1.48 -11.56 -0.06
C ILE A 158 -1.02 -11.01 1.28
N ALA A 159 0.27 -11.14 1.57
CA ALA A 159 0.87 -10.57 2.78
C ALA A 159 0.87 -9.04 2.72
N ALA A 160 0.28 -8.39 3.71
CA ALA A 160 0.22 -6.93 3.78
C ALA A 160 0.00 -6.42 5.21
N GLY A 161 0.25 -5.12 5.42
CA GLY A 161 0.05 -4.41 6.70
C GLY A 161 -1.07 -3.37 6.65
N LEU A 162 -1.46 -2.85 7.81
CA LEU A 162 -2.63 -1.96 7.94
C LEU A 162 -2.41 -0.56 7.37
N GLN A 163 -1.16 -0.05 7.33
CA GLN A 163 -0.88 1.38 7.11
C GLN A 163 -1.58 1.94 5.87
N ASP A 164 -1.48 1.24 4.74
CA ASP A 164 -1.98 1.71 3.44
C ASP A 164 -3.48 1.96 3.49
N ARG A 165 -4.21 1.01 4.08
CA ARG A 165 -5.66 1.05 4.18
C ARG A 165 -6.13 2.13 5.14
N VAL A 166 -5.39 2.34 6.23
CA VAL A 166 -5.70 3.38 7.22
C VAL A 166 -5.58 4.76 6.58
N VAL A 167 -4.42 5.09 6.00
CA VAL A 167 -4.22 6.42 5.41
C VAL A 167 -5.13 6.67 4.21
N GLN A 168 -5.45 5.65 3.42
CA GLN A 168 -6.41 5.77 2.32
C GLN A 168 -7.85 5.95 2.80
N THR A 169 -8.23 5.35 3.92
CA THR A 169 -9.55 5.54 4.53
C THR A 169 -9.67 6.91 5.19
N TYR A 170 -8.62 7.33 5.90
CA TYR A 170 -8.65 8.56 6.69
C TYR A 170 -8.32 9.80 5.87
N GLU A 171 -7.51 9.68 4.82
CA GLU A 171 -6.99 10.78 4.01
C GLU A 171 -6.20 11.83 4.83
N GLY A 172 -5.44 12.69 4.14
CA GLY A 172 -4.56 13.66 4.79
C GLY A 172 -3.26 13.03 5.31
N LEU A 173 -2.82 13.48 6.47
CA LEU A 173 -1.66 12.97 7.23
C LEU A 173 -2.19 12.19 8.43
N VAL A 174 -1.72 10.97 8.65
CA VAL A 174 -2.25 10.09 9.71
C VAL A 174 -1.11 9.41 10.45
N TYR A 175 -1.08 9.61 11.76
CA TYR A 175 -0.29 8.82 12.69
C TYR A 175 -1.07 7.58 13.12
N MET A 176 -0.40 6.44 13.17
CA MET A 176 -1.02 5.15 13.36
C MET A 176 -0.26 4.34 14.39
N ASP A 177 -0.98 3.82 15.38
CA ASP A 177 -0.44 2.96 16.41
C ASP A 177 -1.07 1.56 16.34
N PHE A 178 -0.22 0.58 16.00
CA PHE A 178 -0.60 -0.83 15.86
C PHE A 178 -0.07 -1.69 17.02
N ALA A 179 0.43 -1.07 18.09
CA ALA A 179 0.91 -1.79 19.27
C ALA A 179 -0.20 -2.67 19.86
N ARG A 180 0.15 -3.87 20.34
CA ARG A 180 -0.83 -4.90 20.74
C ARG A 180 -1.81 -4.39 21.79
N GLU A 181 -1.30 -3.65 22.76
CA GLU A 181 -2.03 -3.04 23.87
C GLU A 181 -2.92 -1.85 23.46
N ARG A 182 -2.75 -1.35 22.22
CA ARG A 182 -3.54 -0.25 21.64
C ARG A 182 -4.58 -0.76 20.65
N MET A 183 -4.46 -2.01 20.18
CA MET A 183 -5.44 -2.63 19.29
C MET A 183 -6.74 -2.94 20.05
N GLN A 184 -7.87 -2.62 19.43
CA GLN A 184 -9.21 -2.85 19.97
C GLN A 184 -10.07 -3.58 18.94
N GLU A 185 -10.96 -4.46 19.39
CA GLU A 185 -11.90 -5.13 18.50
C GLU A 185 -13.16 -4.28 18.31
N HIS A 186 -13.49 -3.98 17.05
CA HIS A 186 -14.70 -3.27 16.65
C HIS A 186 -15.37 -4.05 15.52
N CYS A 187 -16.65 -4.40 15.67
CA CYS A 187 -17.42 -5.17 14.67
C CYS A 187 -16.73 -6.49 14.24
N GLY A 188 -15.98 -7.14 15.15
CA GLY A 188 -15.20 -8.36 14.86
C GLY A 188 -13.91 -8.12 14.07
N TYR A 189 -13.43 -6.87 14.00
CA TYR A 189 -12.18 -6.51 13.33
C TYR A 189 -11.19 -5.83 14.31
N PRO A 190 -9.90 -6.20 14.27
CA PRO A 190 -8.88 -5.55 15.08
C PRO A 190 -8.55 -4.18 14.50
N CYS A 191 -8.68 -3.12 15.30
CA CYS A 191 -8.47 -1.74 14.89
C CYS A 191 -7.42 -1.09 15.78
N GLY A 192 -6.48 -0.38 15.17
CA GLY A 192 -5.47 0.40 15.89
C GLY A 192 -5.99 1.77 16.32
N VAL A 193 -5.08 2.59 16.84
CA VAL A 193 -5.34 4.01 17.09
C VAL A 193 -4.89 4.80 15.88
N TYR A 194 -5.83 5.52 15.26
CA TYR A 194 -5.58 6.31 14.05
C TYR A 194 -5.83 7.77 14.37
N GLU A 195 -4.79 8.58 14.31
CA GLU A 195 -4.80 10.00 14.66
C GLU A 195 -4.56 10.83 13.39
N PRO A 196 -5.60 11.47 12.84
CA PRO A 196 -5.42 12.47 11.78
C PRO A 196 -4.63 13.66 12.33
N LEU A 197 -3.62 14.09 11.58
CA LEU A 197 -2.83 15.29 11.84
C LEU A 197 -3.08 16.31 10.73
N ASP A 198 -2.84 17.58 11.03
CA ASP A 198 -2.96 18.65 10.04
C ASP A 198 -1.82 18.55 9.00
N PRO A 199 -2.12 18.38 7.70
CA PRO A 199 -1.11 18.36 6.65
C PRO A 199 -0.28 19.65 6.57
N ALA A 200 -0.77 20.78 7.09
CA ALA A 200 -0.02 22.04 7.14
C ALA A 200 1.22 21.98 8.05
N LEU A 201 1.34 20.95 8.90
CA LEU A 201 2.54 20.69 9.72
C LEU A 201 3.73 20.18 8.88
N LEU A 202 3.47 19.68 7.66
CA LEU A 202 4.52 19.12 6.83
C LEU A 202 5.37 20.22 6.18
N PRO A 203 6.70 20.06 6.13
CA PRO A 203 7.52 20.87 5.22
C PRO A 203 7.18 20.52 3.76
N PRO A 204 7.66 21.29 2.78
CA PRO A 204 7.54 20.92 1.37
C PRO A 204 8.08 19.51 1.12
N LEU A 205 7.24 18.62 0.57
CA LEU A 205 7.61 17.25 0.25
C LEU A 205 7.63 17.04 -1.27
N TYR A 206 8.57 16.22 -1.72
CA TYR A 206 8.66 15.76 -3.10
C TYR A 206 8.51 14.24 -3.15
N ILE A 207 7.83 13.76 -4.18
CA ILE A 207 7.76 12.33 -4.48
C ILE A 207 8.55 12.10 -5.76
N ALA A 208 9.67 11.39 -5.61
CA ALA A 208 10.42 10.88 -6.73
C ALA A 208 10.13 9.40 -6.86
N TYR A 209 9.72 8.98 -8.06
CA TYR A 209 9.60 7.57 -8.39
C TYR A 209 10.23 7.31 -9.74
N SER A 210 10.67 6.08 -9.85
CA SER A 210 11.10 5.48 -11.08
C SER A 210 10.00 5.37 -12.12
N THR A 211 10.23 5.83 -13.34
CA THR A 211 9.44 5.42 -14.52
C THR A 211 9.99 4.18 -15.22
N GLU A 212 11.30 3.95 -15.09
CA GLU A 212 11.99 2.75 -15.55
C GLU A 212 11.57 1.53 -14.73
N THR A 213 10.82 0.61 -15.33
CA THR A 213 10.48 -0.65 -14.68
C THR A 213 11.74 -1.34 -14.18
N SER A 214 11.61 -2.08 -13.08
CA SER A 214 12.65 -2.62 -12.19
C SER A 214 13.85 -3.35 -12.84
N ASN A 215 13.94 -3.43 -14.17
CA ASN A 215 14.87 -4.25 -14.95
C ASN A 215 15.52 -3.56 -16.17
N SER A 216 15.44 -2.24 -16.36
CA SER A 216 16.00 -1.55 -17.54
C SER A 216 17.53 -1.29 -17.50
N VAL A 217 18.30 -2.00 -16.67
CA VAL A 217 19.79 -1.95 -16.71
C VAL A 217 20.37 -3.11 -17.53
N ALA A 218 19.82 -3.35 -18.72
CA ALA A 218 20.22 -4.47 -19.58
C ALA A 218 20.85 -4.03 -20.93
N ALA A 219 21.51 -2.87 -20.98
CA ALA A 219 22.09 -2.38 -22.23
C ALA A 219 23.63 -2.44 -22.34
N ILE A 220 24.43 -2.64 -21.29
CA ILE A 220 25.91 -2.50 -21.41
C ILE A 220 26.77 -3.52 -20.61
N ALA A 221 26.33 -4.75 -20.32
CA ALA A 221 27.24 -5.73 -19.69
C ALA A 221 26.99 -7.20 -20.07
N ASN A 222 28.10 -7.94 -20.19
CA ASN A 222 28.25 -9.32 -20.68
C ASN A 222 27.19 -10.31 -20.15
N GLN A 223 26.60 -11.08 -21.07
CA GLN A 223 25.40 -11.90 -20.85
C GLN A 223 25.53 -13.06 -19.85
N ARG A 224 26.75 -13.49 -19.47
CA ARG A 224 26.98 -14.71 -18.68
C ARG A 224 26.96 -14.50 -17.16
N GLU A 225 27.50 -13.38 -16.65
CA GLU A 225 27.38 -13.05 -15.21
C GLU A 225 25.98 -12.54 -14.85
N LEU A 226 25.26 -12.01 -15.84
CA LEU A 226 23.94 -11.43 -15.67
C LEU A 226 22.87 -12.48 -15.33
N HIS A 227 22.99 -13.75 -15.74
CA HIS A 227 21.97 -14.77 -15.45
C HIS A 227 21.83 -15.12 -13.96
N LEU A 228 22.92 -15.13 -13.20
CA LEU A 228 22.89 -15.42 -11.76
C LEU A 228 22.48 -14.18 -10.94
N ALA A 229 22.80 -12.97 -11.41
CA ALA A 229 22.31 -11.72 -10.82
C ALA A 229 20.83 -11.44 -11.16
N ARG A 230 20.39 -11.76 -12.39
CA ARG A 230 19.00 -11.62 -12.88
C ARG A 230 17.99 -12.38 -12.03
N ALA A 231 18.33 -13.57 -11.54
CA ALA A 231 17.43 -14.31 -10.66
C ALA A 231 17.25 -13.67 -9.27
N ARG A 232 18.15 -12.77 -8.86
CA ARG A 232 18.13 -12.11 -7.55
C ARG A 232 17.60 -10.68 -7.59
N GLU A 233 17.85 -9.94 -8.68
CA GLU A 233 17.44 -8.53 -8.84
C GLU A 233 16.18 -8.36 -9.68
N ALA A 234 15.85 -9.29 -10.58
CA ALA A 234 14.66 -9.15 -11.41
C ALA A 234 13.40 -9.41 -10.60
N SER A 235 12.77 -8.33 -10.16
CA SER A 235 11.45 -8.34 -9.55
C SER A 235 11.37 -9.30 -8.37
N GLN A 236 12.10 -9.05 -7.28
CA GLN A 236 11.57 -9.53 -6.00
C GLN A 236 10.29 -8.73 -5.77
N PRO A 237 9.09 -9.35 -5.87
CA PRO A 237 7.88 -8.68 -5.46
C PRO A 237 8.12 -8.19 -4.03
N THR A 238 7.56 -7.04 -3.67
CA THR A 238 7.57 -6.55 -2.29
C THR A 238 7.23 -7.69 -1.30
N GLU A 239 6.38 -8.62 -1.73
CA GLU A 239 6.00 -9.88 -1.07
C GLU A 239 7.18 -10.79 -0.67
N ILE A 240 8.23 -10.97 -1.49
CA ILE A 240 9.37 -11.85 -1.16
C ILE A 240 10.27 -11.21 -0.08
N VAL A 241 10.54 -9.91 -0.19
CA VAL A 241 11.32 -9.17 0.83
C VAL A 241 10.54 -9.11 2.15
N HIS A 242 9.23 -8.85 2.09
CA HIS A 242 8.37 -8.85 3.27
C HIS A 242 8.22 -10.25 3.89
N ALA A 243 8.13 -11.31 3.09
CA ALA A 243 8.05 -12.69 3.59
C ALA A 243 9.33 -13.12 4.33
N ASN A 244 10.51 -12.76 3.82
CA ASN A 244 11.77 -13.05 4.50
C ASN A 244 11.87 -12.28 5.83
N LEU A 245 11.54 -10.99 5.83
CA LEU A 245 11.57 -10.16 7.04
C LEU A 245 10.58 -10.67 8.11
N ARG A 246 9.40 -11.11 7.68
CA ARG A 246 8.37 -11.67 8.57
C ARG A 246 8.86 -12.93 9.26
N ALA A 247 9.45 -13.86 8.51
CA ALA A 247 10.00 -15.09 9.06
C ALA A 247 11.11 -14.82 10.08
N ARG A 248 12.04 -13.90 9.78
CA ARG A 248 13.12 -13.50 10.70
C ARG A 248 12.61 -12.90 12.00
N TYR A 249 11.57 -12.06 11.92
CA TYR A 249 10.91 -11.50 13.09
C TYR A 249 10.21 -12.58 13.93
N GLU A 250 9.46 -13.49 13.30
CA GLU A 250 8.74 -14.56 14.00
C GLU A 250 9.69 -15.58 14.66
N GLN A 251 10.89 -15.76 14.09
CA GLN A 251 11.97 -16.53 14.69
C GLN A 251 12.67 -15.80 15.85
N GLY A 252 12.32 -14.54 16.11
CA GLY A 252 12.89 -13.73 17.19
C GLY A 252 14.31 -13.26 16.90
N GLU A 253 14.69 -13.09 15.64
CA GLU A 253 16.03 -12.60 15.29
C GLU A 253 16.31 -11.26 15.98
N PRO A 254 17.32 -11.16 16.87
CA PRO A 254 17.44 -10.02 17.77
C PRO A 254 17.61 -8.67 17.06
N GLU A 255 18.31 -8.63 15.93
CA GLU A 255 18.50 -7.41 15.14
C GLU A 255 17.19 -6.92 14.53
N VAL A 256 16.39 -7.83 13.97
CA VAL A 256 15.10 -7.50 13.36
C VAL A 256 14.09 -7.05 14.42
N VAL A 257 13.99 -7.78 15.54
CA VAL A 257 13.07 -7.43 16.62
C VAL A 257 13.42 -6.06 17.21
N ARG A 258 14.70 -5.78 17.48
CA ARG A 258 15.16 -4.46 17.96
C ARG A 258 14.86 -3.37 16.94
N ALA A 259 15.08 -3.61 15.66
CA ALA A 259 14.77 -2.63 14.63
C ALA A 259 13.27 -2.29 14.58
N MET A 260 12.37 -3.25 14.77
CA MET A 260 10.92 -2.96 14.82
C MET A 260 10.55 -2.04 15.98
N VAL A 261 11.17 -2.20 17.15
CA VAL A 261 11.02 -1.30 18.30
C VAL A 261 11.55 0.09 17.94
N GLN A 262 12.75 0.17 17.36
CA GLN A 262 13.36 1.43 16.96
C GLN A 262 12.55 2.18 15.87
N PHE A 263 11.92 1.49 14.91
CA PHE A 263 11.01 2.12 13.96
C PHE A 263 9.82 2.78 14.64
N ALA A 264 9.25 2.12 15.66
CA ALA A 264 8.15 2.66 16.41
C ALA A 264 8.59 3.92 17.20
N GLU A 265 9.75 3.87 17.84
CA GLU A 265 10.34 5.01 18.57
C GLU A 265 10.64 6.21 17.65
N LEU A 266 11.28 5.97 16.49
CA LEU A 266 11.53 7.00 15.49
C LEU A 266 10.23 7.66 15.01
N THR A 267 9.16 6.88 14.91
CA THR A 267 7.85 7.38 14.48
C THR A 267 7.19 8.27 15.54
N VAL A 268 7.33 7.93 16.82
CA VAL A 268 6.89 8.80 17.93
C VAL A 268 7.65 10.12 17.90
N GLN A 269 8.98 10.05 17.81
CA GLN A 269 9.83 11.25 17.75
C GLN A 269 9.51 12.13 16.53
N ALA A 270 9.20 11.52 15.38
CA ALA A 270 8.85 12.28 14.18
C ALA A 270 7.48 12.94 14.29
N ARG A 271 6.51 12.29 14.94
CA ARG A 271 5.24 12.93 15.30
C ARG A 271 5.46 14.12 16.21
N GLU A 272 6.31 14.00 17.23
CA GLU A 272 6.64 15.10 18.15
C GLU A 272 7.35 16.25 17.42
N ALA A 273 8.33 15.96 16.57
CA ALA A 273 9.02 16.95 15.75
C ALA A 273 8.06 17.70 14.82
N LEU A 274 7.11 17.01 14.18
CA LEU A 274 6.07 17.64 13.38
C LEU A 274 5.18 18.58 14.18
N LEU A 275 4.71 18.15 15.35
CA LEU A 275 3.86 18.96 16.22
C LEU A 275 4.61 20.18 16.77
N ALA A 276 5.92 20.08 16.96
CA ALA A 276 6.78 21.18 17.39
C ALA A 276 7.22 22.11 16.24
N GLY A 277 6.95 21.74 14.98
CA GLY A 277 7.45 22.47 13.81
C GLY A 277 8.98 22.33 13.59
N ASP A 278 9.61 21.32 14.20
CA ASP A 278 11.05 21.07 14.09
C ASP A 278 11.38 20.28 12.81
N VAL A 279 11.47 21.02 11.71
CA VAL A 279 11.75 20.48 10.38
C VAL A 279 13.13 19.82 10.31
N GLN A 280 14.13 20.36 11.01
CA GLN A 280 15.48 19.80 11.02
C GLN A 280 15.47 18.43 11.68
N ARG A 281 14.86 18.32 12.87
CA ARG A 281 14.78 17.04 13.58
C ARG A 281 13.97 16.01 12.80
N LEU A 282 12.87 16.42 12.16
CA LEU A 282 12.10 15.55 11.29
C LEU A 282 12.96 14.98 10.15
N GLY A 283 13.77 15.81 9.52
CA GLY A 283 14.70 15.40 8.46
C GLY A 283 15.70 14.34 8.94
N GLU A 284 16.33 14.56 10.08
CA GLU A 284 17.26 13.59 10.70
C GLU A 284 16.58 12.24 10.97
N LEU A 285 15.32 12.27 11.44
CA LEU A 285 14.54 11.07 11.73
C LEU A 285 14.14 10.32 10.46
N ILE A 286 13.78 11.04 9.39
CA ILE A 286 13.51 10.45 8.07
C ILE A 286 14.74 9.69 7.58
N ASP A 287 15.92 10.30 7.72
CA ASP A 287 17.16 9.69 7.28
C ASP A 287 17.53 8.46 8.12
N ALA A 288 17.41 8.57 9.45
CA ALA A 288 17.62 7.46 10.38
C ALA A 288 16.66 6.28 10.12
N ASN A 289 15.40 6.56 9.76
CA ASN A 289 14.45 5.52 9.39
C ASN A 289 14.91 4.76 8.14
N PHE A 290 15.45 5.44 7.15
CA PHE A 290 15.97 4.76 5.96
C PHE A 290 17.21 3.93 6.28
N ASP A 291 18.14 4.48 7.06
CA ASP A 291 19.38 3.79 7.43
C ASP A 291 19.10 2.53 8.27
N LEU A 292 18.14 2.61 9.19
CA LEU A 292 17.65 1.45 9.94
C LEU A 292 17.02 0.40 9.02
N ARG A 293 16.25 0.80 8.00
CA ARG A 293 15.67 -0.16 7.04
C ARG A 293 16.76 -0.84 6.22
N ARG A 294 17.79 -0.10 5.82
CA ARG A 294 18.95 -0.63 5.07
C ARG A 294 19.77 -1.61 5.91
N SER A 295 19.82 -1.47 7.24
CA SER A 295 20.59 -2.37 8.10
C SER A 295 19.96 -3.76 8.24
N ILE A 296 18.64 -3.87 8.14
CA ILE A 296 17.92 -5.15 8.31
C ILE A 296 17.42 -5.77 7.00
N CYS A 297 17.32 -5.00 5.90
CA CYS A 297 16.80 -5.49 4.63
C CYS A 297 17.79 -5.21 3.48
N PRO A 298 18.05 -6.19 2.61
CA PRO A 298 18.74 -5.92 1.35
C PRO A 298 17.82 -5.07 0.46
N LEU A 299 18.18 -3.81 0.24
CA LEU A 299 17.43 -2.89 -0.61
C LEU A 299 17.99 -2.91 -2.04
N PRO A 300 17.13 -2.84 -3.08
CA PRO A 300 17.58 -2.70 -4.46
C PRO A 300 18.53 -1.51 -4.62
N ARG A 301 19.67 -1.71 -5.29
CA ARG A 301 20.71 -0.68 -5.48
C ARG A 301 20.14 0.65 -5.95
N ARG A 302 19.16 0.59 -6.84
CA ARG A 302 18.51 1.77 -7.40
C ARG A 302 17.74 2.61 -6.37
N GLN A 303 17.02 1.97 -5.45
CA GLN A 303 16.33 2.70 -4.37
C GLN A 303 17.35 3.40 -3.47
N VAL A 304 18.46 2.72 -3.17
CA VAL A 304 19.57 3.29 -2.41
C VAL A 304 20.18 4.48 -3.14
N THR A 305 20.46 4.36 -4.45
CA THR A 305 20.99 5.46 -5.26
C THR A 305 20.06 6.66 -5.30
N MET A 306 18.74 6.48 -5.42
CA MET A 306 17.79 7.60 -5.40
C MET A 306 17.85 8.37 -4.08
N VAL A 307 17.91 7.66 -2.94
CA VAL A 307 18.01 8.29 -1.61
C VAL A 307 19.36 8.99 -1.43
N GLU A 308 20.46 8.33 -1.79
CA GLU A 308 21.82 8.90 -1.70
C GLU A 308 21.98 10.15 -2.59
N CYS A 309 21.40 10.16 -3.80
CA CYS A 309 21.39 11.33 -4.67
C CYS A 309 20.61 12.50 -4.06
N ALA A 310 19.45 12.24 -3.46
CA ALA A 310 18.67 13.28 -2.78
C ALA A 310 19.44 13.87 -1.60
N ARG A 311 20.08 13.02 -0.78
CA ARG A 311 20.95 13.45 0.34
C ARG A 311 22.15 14.25 -0.12
N ALA A 312 22.82 13.83 -1.20
CA ALA A 312 23.94 14.58 -1.77
C ALA A 312 23.53 15.97 -2.27
N ALA A 313 22.27 16.16 -2.66
CA ALA A 313 21.70 17.46 -3.04
C ALA A 313 21.20 18.29 -1.82
N GLY A 314 21.37 17.79 -0.59
CA GLY A 314 20.98 18.48 0.64
C GLY A 314 19.55 18.20 1.11
N ALA A 315 18.83 17.26 0.50
CA ALA A 315 17.48 16.85 0.94
C ALA A 315 17.54 15.60 1.83
N THR A 316 16.65 15.51 2.83
CA THR A 316 16.46 14.26 3.58
C THR A 316 15.53 13.35 2.81
N ALA A 317 15.82 12.05 2.78
CA ALA A 317 15.12 11.13 1.89
C ALA A 317 15.01 9.71 2.44
N LYS A 318 13.91 9.05 2.07
CA LYS A 318 13.64 7.65 2.36
C LYS A 318 12.77 6.99 1.29
N PHE A 319 12.64 5.68 1.41
CA PHE A 319 11.74 4.81 0.64
C PHE A 319 10.70 4.15 1.55
#